data_AF-A0A2N2X1M2-F1
#
_entry.id   AF-A0A2N2X1M2-F1
#
_cell.length_a   1.000
_cell.length_b   1.000
_cell.length_c   1.000
_cell.angle_alpha   90.00
_cell.angle_beta   90.00
_cell.angle_gamma   90.00
#
_symmetry.space_group_name_H-M   'P 1'
#
loop_
_entity.id
_entity.type
_entity.pdbx_description
1 polymer ?
#
loop_
_entity_poly.entity_id
_entity_poly.type
_entity_poly.pdbx_seq_one_letter_code
_entity_poly.pdbx_strand_id
1 'polypeptide(L)'
;MESSKNLIELLLSKIEEYGLTTYELTKLKLLKNTVVIVPSILSRLIVVLVFFTFILILSIGIAFFLGDLLGKIYYGFFIIALFYFIAGFVFHFFLHKWIKKPVGNIIIKEILQ
;
A
#
# COMPACT_ATOMS: atom_id res chain seq x y z
N MET A 1 -34.06 33.19 -34.70
CA MET A 1 -33.87 31.78 -34.31
C MET A 1 -32.56 31.17 -34.82
N GLU A 2 -31.82 31.81 -35.73
CA GLU A 2 -30.58 31.25 -36.32
C GLU A 2 -29.30 31.46 -35.49
N SER A 3 -29.26 32.52 -34.67
CA SER A 3 -28.12 32.85 -33.79
C SER A 3 -27.95 31.85 -32.63
N SER A 4 -29.05 31.36 -32.05
CA SER A 4 -29.03 30.42 -30.92
C SER A 4 -28.49 29.04 -31.33
N LYS A 5 -28.75 28.62 -32.57
CA LYS A 5 -28.32 27.33 -33.12
C LYS A 5 -26.81 27.30 -33.35
N ASN A 6 -26.27 28.40 -33.91
CA ASN A 6 -24.82 28.60 -34.07
C ASN A 6 -24.06 28.65 -32.73
N LEU A 7 -24.65 29.25 -31.68
CA LEU A 7 -24.05 29.27 -30.34
C LEU A 7 -23.98 27.88 -29.72
N ILE A 8 -25.03 27.07 -29.88
CA ILE A 8 -25.04 25.68 -29.40
C ILE A 8 -23.98 24.86 -30.14
N GLU A 9 -23.83 25.05 -31.45
CA GLU A 9 -22.85 24.35 -32.28
C GLU A 9 -21.39 24.73 -31.94
N LEU A 10 -21.13 26.02 -31.67
CA LEU A 10 -19.84 26.52 -31.19
C LEU A 10 -19.48 26.02 -29.78
N LEU A 11 -20.46 25.85 -28.90
CA LEU A 11 -20.24 25.29 -27.57
C LEU A 11 -19.98 23.78 -27.65
N LEU A 12 -20.71 23.08 -28.52
CA LEU A 12 -20.52 21.64 -28.73
C LEU A 12 -19.12 21.34 -29.28
N SER A 13 -18.66 22.12 -30.26
CA SER A 13 -17.32 21.94 -30.84
C SER A 13 -16.19 22.22 -29.84
N LYS A 14 -16.34 23.25 -29.00
CA LYS A 14 -15.39 23.50 -27.89
C LYS A 14 -15.39 22.34 -26.89
N ILE A 15 -16.56 21.84 -26.48
CA ILE A 15 -16.67 20.72 -25.53
C ILE A 15 -16.02 19.46 -26.08
N GLU A 16 -16.17 19.20 -27.39
CA GLU A 16 -15.52 18.09 -28.07
C GLU A 16 -13.99 18.27 -28.09
N GLU A 17 -13.49 19.46 -28.45
CA GLU A 17 -12.06 19.77 -28.47
C GLU A 17 -11.42 19.70 -27.06
N TYR A 18 -12.10 20.22 -26.03
CA TYR A 18 -11.68 20.09 -24.63
C TYR A 18 -11.77 18.65 -24.13
N GLY A 19 -12.80 17.90 -24.56
CA GLY A 19 -13.00 16.50 -24.20
C GLY A 19 -11.92 15.58 -24.80
N LEU A 20 -11.59 15.78 -26.07
CA LEU A 20 -10.52 15.09 -26.78
C LEU A 20 -9.15 15.39 -26.14
N THR A 21 -8.89 16.66 -25.83
CA THR A 21 -7.67 17.08 -25.14
C THR A 21 -7.59 16.47 -23.74
N THR A 22 -8.69 16.45 -22.98
CA THR A 22 -8.75 15.85 -21.64
C THR A 22 -8.53 14.34 -21.69
N TYR A 23 -9.03 13.67 -22.73
CA TYR A 23 -8.84 12.24 -22.96
C TYR A 23 -7.37 11.90 -23.27
N GLU A 24 -6.72 12.66 -24.17
CA GLU A 24 -5.30 12.49 -24.47
C GLU A 24 -4.41 12.76 -23.25
N LEU A 25 -4.70 13.84 -22.52
CA LEU A 25 -3.98 14.18 -21.28
C LEU A 25 -4.14 13.07 -20.22
N THR A 26 -5.33 12.49 -20.09
CA THR A 26 -5.58 11.39 -19.14
C THR A 26 -4.80 10.14 -19.54
N LYS A 27 -4.80 9.78 -20.83
CA LYS A 27 -4.01 8.65 -21.36
C LYS A 27 -2.51 8.84 -21.11
N LEU A 28 -1.98 10.03 -21.40
CA LEU A 28 -0.57 10.34 -21.15
C LEU A 28 -0.23 10.32 -19.66
N LYS A 29 -1.10 10.88 -18.80
CA LYS A 29 -0.91 10.93 -17.35
C LYS A 29 -0.95 9.55 -16.72
N LEU A 30 -1.83 8.66 -17.18
CA LEU A 30 -1.90 7.27 -16.75
C LEU A 30 -0.62 6.50 -17.10
N LEU A 31 -0.13 6.64 -18.34
CA LEU A 31 1.12 6.02 -18.78
C LEU A 31 2.31 6.52 -17.95
N LYS A 32 2.44 7.84 -17.80
CA LYS A 32 3.52 8.47 -17.04
C LYS A 32 3.48 8.08 -15.56
N ASN A 33 2.31 8.10 -14.93
CA ASN A 33 2.15 7.70 -13.53
C ASN A 33 2.46 6.22 -13.33
N THR A 34 2.04 5.34 -14.25
CA THR A 34 2.34 3.91 -14.16
C THR A 34 3.85 3.66 -14.21
N VAL A 35 4.57 4.32 -15.12
CA VAL A 35 6.02 4.19 -15.26
C VAL A 35 6.78 4.67 -14.02
N VAL A 36 6.23 5.62 -13.24
CA VAL A 36 6.89 6.14 -12.03
C VAL A 36 6.48 5.37 -10.78
N ILE A 37 5.19 5.02 -10.64
CA ILE A 37 4.62 4.42 -9.43
C ILE A 37 4.94 2.93 -9.36
N VAL A 38 4.81 2.20 -10.47
CA VAL A 38 5.00 0.73 -10.49
C VAL A 38 6.40 0.34 -10.01
N PRO A 39 7.51 0.94 -10.51
CA PRO A 39 8.85 0.61 -10.01
C PRO A 39 9.02 0.95 -8.53
N SER A 40 8.47 2.08 -8.06
CA SER A 40 8.58 2.48 -6.65
C SER A 40 7.90 1.48 -5.71
N ILE A 41 6.74 0.94 -6.12
CA ILE A 41 6.00 -0.08 -5.40
C ILE A 41 6.75 -1.41 -5.44
N LEU A 42 7.23 -1.83 -6.62
CA LEU A 42 8.01 -3.05 -6.78
C LEU A 42 9.28 -3.04 -5.92
N SER A 43 10.06 -1.96 -5.97
CA SER A 43 11.26 -1.80 -5.15
C SER A 43 10.94 -1.92 -3.65
N ARG A 44 9.85 -1.30 -3.19
CA ARG A 44 9.42 -1.42 -1.79
C ARG A 44 8.95 -2.83 -1.44
N LEU A 45 8.22 -3.49 -2.35
CA LEU A 45 7.76 -4.87 -2.19
C LEU A 45 8.93 -5.84 -2.04
N ILE A 46 9.98 -5.68 -2.85
CA ILE A 46 11.18 -6.53 -2.79
C ILE A 46 11.84 -6.38 -1.42
N VAL A 47 12.03 -5.15 -0.92
CA VAL A 47 12.61 -4.91 0.41
C VAL A 47 11.76 -5.58 1.50
N VAL A 48 10.44 -5.39 1.47
CA VAL A 48 9.53 -6.02 2.42
C VAL A 48 9.61 -7.55 2.36
N LEU A 49 9.68 -8.12 1.16
CA LEU A 49 9.78 -9.57 0.94
C LEU A 49 11.08 -10.14 1.51
N VAL A 50 12.21 -9.45 1.30
CA VAL A 50 13.52 -9.84 1.85
C VAL A 50 13.49 -9.80 3.37
N PHE A 51 12.98 -8.72 3.95
CA PHE A 51 12.83 -8.60 5.41
C PHE A 51 11.91 -9.67 5.99
N PHE A 52 10.78 -9.92 5.33
CA PHE A 52 9.85 -10.97 5.72
C PHE A 52 10.51 -12.35 5.72
N THR A 53 11.24 -12.66 4.66
CA THR A 53 11.99 -13.92 4.54
C THR A 53 13.08 -14.05 5.61
N PHE A 54 13.82 -12.96 5.87
CA PHE A 54 14.82 -12.91 6.94
C PHE A 54 14.21 -13.22 8.31
N ILE A 55 13.08 -12.57 8.64
CA ILE A 55 12.37 -12.80 9.91
C ILE A 55 11.88 -14.24 10.00
N LEU A 56 11.31 -14.81 8.93
CA LEU A 56 10.87 -16.21 8.92
C LEU A 56 12.01 -17.18 9.24
N ILE A 57 13.16 -17.02 8.57
CA ILE A 57 14.33 -17.87 8.79
C ILE A 57 14.85 -17.71 10.21
N LEU A 58 14.91 -16.47 10.71
CA LEU A 58 15.33 -16.18 12.07
C LEU A 58 14.41 -16.87 13.10
N SER A 59 13.10 -16.80 12.90
CA SER A 59 12.12 -17.45 13.78
C SER A 59 12.24 -18.96 13.76
N ILE A 60 12.50 -19.57 12.60
CA ILE A 60 12.78 -20.99 12.49
C ILE A 60 14.09 -21.33 13.24
N GLY A 61 15.13 -20.53 13.08
CA GLY A 61 16.41 -20.72 13.79
C GLY A 61 16.25 -20.65 15.31
N ILE A 62 15.49 -19.67 15.81
CA ILE A 62 15.14 -19.55 17.23
C ILE A 62 14.32 -20.78 17.68
N ALA A 63 13.41 -21.29 16.84
CA ALA A 63 12.59 -22.47 17.15
C ALA A 63 13.47 -23.71 17.32
N PHE A 64 14.43 -23.91 16.43
CA PHE A 64 15.38 -25.01 16.53
C PHE A 64 16.31 -24.85 17.73
N PHE A 65 16.82 -23.65 17.98
CA PHE A 65 17.70 -23.39 19.12
C PHE A 65 17.01 -23.64 20.47
N LEU A 66 15.80 -23.11 20.66
CA LEU A 66 15.00 -23.41 21.84
C LEU A 66 14.60 -24.90 21.88
N GLY A 67 14.21 -25.44 20.73
CA GLY A 67 13.83 -26.84 20.60
C GLY A 67 14.92 -27.82 21.02
N ASP A 68 16.17 -27.54 20.66
CA ASP A 68 17.35 -28.33 21.03
C ASP A 68 17.67 -28.18 22.53
N LEU A 69 17.59 -26.95 23.05
CA LEU A 69 17.80 -26.66 24.47
C LEU A 69 16.77 -27.38 25.38
N LEU A 70 15.52 -27.49 24.91
CA LEU A 70 14.42 -28.19 25.59
C LEU A 70 14.39 -29.70 25.27
N GLY A 71 15.34 -30.21 24.47
CA GLY A 71 15.48 -31.61 24.10
C GLY A 71 14.44 -32.14 23.10
N LYS A 72 13.43 -31.33 22.72
CA LYS A 72 12.50 -31.63 21.62
C LYS A 72 12.14 -30.37 20.85
N ILE A 73 12.28 -30.46 19.52
CA ILE A 73 12.02 -29.37 18.56
C ILE A 73 10.60 -28.78 18.71
N TYR A 74 9.60 -29.62 19.00
CA TYR A 74 8.20 -29.19 19.16
C TYR A 74 8.01 -28.12 20.25
N TYR A 75 8.81 -28.14 21.32
CA TYR A 75 8.69 -27.14 22.38
C TYR A 75 9.15 -25.75 21.93
N GLY A 76 10.18 -25.68 21.08
CA GLY A 76 10.65 -24.41 20.52
C GLY A 76 9.58 -23.73 19.67
N PHE A 77 8.89 -24.51 18.82
CA PHE A 77 7.75 -23.99 18.05
C PHE A 77 6.58 -23.55 18.93
N PHE A 78 6.28 -24.27 20.02
CA PHE A 78 5.18 -23.92 20.92
C PHE A 78 5.44 -22.60 21.66
N ILE A 79 6.67 -22.37 22.12
CA ILE A 79 7.08 -21.13 22.78
C ILE A 79 6.98 -19.95 21.83
N ILE A 80 7.45 -20.12 20.59
CA ILE A 80 7.39 -19.07 19.58
C ILE A 80 5.96 -18.76 19.15
N ALA A 81 5.11 -19.79 19.03
CA ALA A 81 3.69 -19.60 18.77
C ALA A 81 3.00 -18.80 19.87
N LEU A 82 3.29 -19.10 21.15
CA LEU A 82 2.76 -18.35 22.29
C LEU A 82 3.26 -16.90 22.29
N PHE A 83 4.54 -16.69 21.99
CA PHE A 83 5.12 -15.36 21.85
C PHE A 83 4.44 -14.54 20.76
N TYR A 84 4.24 -15.14 19.56
CA TYR A 84 3.52 -14.48 18.47
C TYR A 84 2.06 -14.20 18.80
N PHE A 85 1.39 -15.09 19.53
CA PHE A 85 0.02 -14.89 19.98
C PHE A 85 -0.10 -13.68 20.92
N ILE A 86 0.78 -13.59 21.91
CA ILE A 86 0.83 -12.45 22.84
C ILE A 86 1.20 -11.17 22.09
N ALA A 87 2.21 -11.21 21.22
CA ALA A 87 2.59 -10.06 20.40
C ALA A 87 1.41 -9.58 19.54
N GLY A 88 0.69 -10.49 18.88
CA GLY A 88 -0.49 -10.16 18.08
C GLY A 88 -1.60 -9.50 18.90
N PHE A 89 -1.83 -9.98 20.12
CA PHE A 89 -2.81 -9.38 21.04
C PHE A 89 -2.40 -7.96 21.49
N VAL A 90 -1.13 -7.78 21.86
CA VAL A 90 -0.55 -6.48 22.21
C VAL A 90 -0.63 -5.52 21.01
N PHE A 91 -0.25 -5.99 19.82
CA PHE A 91 -0.36 -5.22 18.59
C PHE A 91 -1.80 -4.84 18.31
N HIS A 92 -2.78 -5.72 18.45
CA HIS A 92 -4.19 -5.37 18.22
C HIS A 92 -4.64 -4.18 19.11
N PHE A 93 -4.24 -4.19 20.38
CA PHE A 93 -4.59 -3.13 21.33
C PHE A 93 -3.82 -1.83 21.06
N PHE A 94 -2.53 -1.92 20.73
CA PHE A 94 -1.68 -0.76 20.43
C PHE A 94 -1.95 -0.18 19.04
N LEU A 95 -2.21 -1.01 18.02
CA LEU A 95 -2.49 -0.60 16.64
C LEU A 95 -3.67 0.37 16.59
N HIS A 96 -4.71 0.14 17.37
CA HIS A 96 -5.88 1.00 17.35
C HIS A 96 -5.53 2.45 17.74
N LYS A 97 -4.55 2.64 18.64
CA LYS A 97 -4.03 3.96 19.03
C LYS A 97 -2.90 4.47 18.12
N TRP A 98 -2.01 3.58 17.68
CA TRP A 98 -0.77 3.92 16.96
C TRP A 98 -0.94 4.04 15.46
N ILE A 99 -1.87 3.32 14.82
CA ILE A 99 -2.09 3.40 13.36
C ILE A 99 -3.15 4.45 13.01
N LYS A 100 -4.24 4.55 13.77
CA LYS A 100 -5.31 5.55 13.47
C LYS A 100 -4.78 6.99 13.45
N LYS A 101 -3.88 7.35 14.38
CA LYS A 101 -3.35 8.72 14.52
C LYS A 101 -2.46 9.18 13.35
N PRO A 102 -1.38 8.47 12.96
CA PRO A 102 -0.52 8.88 11.86
C PRO A 102 -1.19 8.72 10.50
N VAL A 103 -2.01 7.69 10.30
CA VAL A 103 -2.71 7.50 9.01
C VAL A 103 -3.71 8.61 8.76
N GLY A 104 -4.47 9.04 9.78
CA GLY A 104 -5.36 10.20 9.67
C GLY A 104 -4.59 11.48 9.33
N ASN A 105 -3.45 11.73 10.00
CA ASN A 105 -2.66 12.92 9.73
C ASN A 105 -1.99 12.94 8.34
N ILE A 106 -1.58 11.79 7.81
CA ILE A 106 -1.02 11.70 6.45
C ILE A 106 -2.10 12.00 5.41
N ILE A 107 -3.28 11.36 5.53
CA ILE A 107 -4.40 11.57 4.62
C ILE A 107 -4.83 13.05 4.64
N ILE A 108 -4.94 13.68 5.81
CA ILE A 108 -5.31 15.09 5.92
C ILE A 108 -4.26 15.98 5.24
N LYS A 109 -2.97 15.69 5.41
CA LYS A 109 -1.89 16.49 4.81
C LYS A 109 -1.85 16.39 3.28
N GLU A 110 -2.28 15.25 2.73
CA GLU A 110 -2.29 14.97 1.29
C GLU A 110 -3.54 15.54 0.59
N ILE A 111 -4.64 15.75 1.34
CA ILE A 111 -5.87 16.40 0.84
C ILE A 111 -5.79 17.93 0.96
N LEU A 112 -5.05 18.46 1.95
CA LEU A 112 -4.95 19.90 2.22
C LEU A 112 -3.81 20.60 1.46
N GLN A 113 -3.01 19.87 0.68
CA GLN A 113 -2.02 20.40 -0.28
C GLN A 113 -2.57 20.35 -1.70
#